data_AF-A0A1D2M419-F1
#
_entry.id   AF-A0A1D2M419-F1
#
_cell.length_a   1.000
_cell.length_b   1.000
_cell.length_c   1.000
_cell.angle_alpha   90.00
_cell.angle_beta   90.00
_cell.angle_gamma   90.00
#
_symmetry.space_group_name_H-M   'P 1'
#
loop_
_entity.id
_entity.type
_entity.pdbx_description
1 polymer ?
#
loop_
_entity_poly.entity_id
_entity_poly.type
_entity_poly.pdbx_seq_one_letter_code
_entity_poly.pdbx_strand_id
1 'polypeptide(L)'
;MKALLLSNDTSVGYNTAPERKRMIAKTKILPSLASKLHHPEYEHDEKTLNAVVIFLASMAVNDDLSQQIETGNVLQGIHSILKNHFHSQILIRNTVVLLRYLCSSHKVREKSSTYALMKWVVEIMENYKKSADTVKVAMSCCAHMTLRNSCQVAQLVAKNGLPLILELMKDFRSNVTILKSACVTLRNMMENGDPDVKTKIKELYAPTFNELMAQLELREYYVKPLLKELGLNGEKADTINGEDERPDTVAYEVNIGRKSVVLDDNMSSDNIVPT
;
A
#
# COMPACT_ATOMS: atom_id res chain seq x y z
N MET A 1 -28.33 4.34 6.57
CA MET A 1 -26.92 4.02 6.23
C MET A 1 -26.18 5.14 5.49
N LYS A 2 -26.73 5.77 4.44
CA LYS A 2 -26.05 6.89 3.73
C LYS A 2 -25.55 8.01 4.66
N ALA A 3 -26.35 8.42 5.66
CA ALA A 3 -25.96 9.46 6.62
C ALA A 3 -24.79 9.07 7.56
N LEU A 4 -24.50 7.78 7.75
CA LEU A 4 -23.36 7.29 8.53
C LEU A 4 -22.08 7.18 7.70
N LEU A 5 -22.22 7.07 6.37
CA LEU A 5 -21.12 6.84 5.42
C LEU A 5 -20.56 8.13 4.78
N LEU A 6 -21.31 9.25 4.81
CA LEU A 6 -21.05 10.43 3.97
C LEU A 6 -20.30 11.60 4.63
N SER A 7 -19.95 11.56 5.92
CA SER A 7 -19.31 12.73 6.57
C SER A 7 -17.78 12.62 6.70
N ASN A 8 -17.08 12.36 5.61
CA ASN A 8 -15.62 12.58 5.55
C ASN A 8 -15.27 13.96 4.96
N ASP A 9 -16.26 14.82 4.75
CA ASP A 9 -16.05 16.19 4.27
C ASP A 9 -15.37 17.03 5.36
N THR A 10 -14.11 17.38 5.12
CA THR A 10 -13.29 18.21 6.02
C THR A 10 -13.64 19.70 5.92
N SER A 11 -14.50 20.11 4.98
CA SER A 11 -14.96 21.50 4.85
C SER A 11 -16.07 21.87 5.84
N VAL A 12 -16.65 20.89 6.53
CA VAL A 12 -17.68 21.11 7.55
C VAL A 12 -17.01 21.29 8.91
N GLY A 13 -17.18 22.46 9.53
CA GLY A 13 -16.50 22.89 10.77
C GLY A 13 -16.68 22.00 12.01
N TYR A 14 -17.52 20.96 11.94
CA TYR A 14 -17.69 19.94 12.99
C TYR A 14 -17.85 18.54 12.37
N ASN A 15 -16.75 17.89 12.02
CA ASN A 15 -16.78 16.49 11.58
C ASN A 15 -16.88 15.54 12.79
N THR A 16 -18.10 15.08 13.11
CA THR A 16 -18.39 14.10 14.17
C THR A 16 -18.24 12.64 13.74
N ALA A 17 -17.81 12.36 12.50
CA ALA A 17 -17.62 10.99 12.01
C ALA A 17 -16.63 10.17 12.86
N PRO A 18 -15.47 10.70 13.26
CA PRO A 18 -14.53 9.96 14.09
C PRO A 18 -15.14 9.53 15.42
N GLU A 19 -15.95 10.39 16.03
CA GLU A 19 -16.63 10.11 17.30
C GLU A 19 -17.71 9.04 17.15
N ARG A 20 -18.55 9.13 16.11
CA ARG A 20 -19.55 8.09 15.80
C ARG A 20 -18.91 6.73 15.53
N LYS A 21 -17.78 6.70 14.81
CA LYS A 21 -17.02 5.46 14.58
C LYS A 21 -16.50 4.88 15.90
N ARG A 22 -15.97 5.71 16.82
CA ARG A 22 -15.55 5.25 18.15
C ARG A 22 -16.71 4.71 18.98
N MET A 23 -17.89 5.34 18.92
CA MET A 23 -19.07 4.82 19.62
C MET A 23 -19.51 3.46 19.08
N ILE A 24 -19.56 3.30 17.76
CA ILE A 24 -19.91 2.03 17.09
C ILE A 24 -18.87 0.95 17.43
N ALA A 25 -17.58 1.29 17.45
CA ALA A 25 -16.51 0.35 17.80
C ALA A 25 -16.61 -0.20 19.23
N LYS A 26 -17.16 0.58 20.17
CA LYS A 26 -17.43 0.12 21.54
C LYS A 26 -18.56 -0.91 21.60
N THR A 27 -19.34 -1.06 20.53
CA THR A 27 -20.38 -2.09 20.42
C THR A 27 -19.83 -3.37 19.79
N LYS A 28 -20.50 -4.50 20.00
CA LYS A 28 -20.15 -5.78 19.35
C LYS A 28 -20.67 -5.91 17.91
N ILE A 29 -21.00 -4.79 17.26
CA ILE A 29 -21.68 -4.81 15.95
C ILE A 29 -20.72 -5.13 14.80
N LEU A 30 -19.45 -4.69 14.84
CA LEU A 30 -18.50 -4.93 13.74
C LEU A 30 -18.21 -6.43 13.53
N PRO A 31 -17.88 -7.21 14.58
CA PRO A 31 -17.72 -8.66 14.44
C PRO A 31 -19.01 -9.35 13.97
N SER A 32 -20.16 -8.91 14.50
CA SER A 32 -21.47 -9.50 14.15
C SER A 32 -21.88 -9.22 12.70
N LEU A 33 -21.51 -8.08 12.13
CA LEU A 33 -21.76 -7.79 10.71
C LEU A 33 -20.76 -8.52 9.81
N ALA A 34 -19.49 -8.61 10.22
CA ALA A 34 -18.49 -9.37 9.49
C ALA A 34 -18.86 -10.86 9.36
N SER A 35 -19.41 -11.46 10.42
CA SER A 35 -19.81 -12.88 10.39
C SER A 35 -20.97 -13.15 9.44
N LYS A 36 -21.80 -12.15 9.14
CA LYS A 36 -22.90 -12.29 8.17
C LYS A 36 -22.44 -12.38 6.72
N LEU A 37 -21.21 -11.95 6.39
CA LEU A 37 -20.71 -12.00 5.01
C LEU A 37 -20.51 -13.41 4.46
N HIS A 38 -20.37 -14.42 5.32
CA HIS A 38 -20.25 -15.83 4.94
C HIS A 38 -21.44 -16.67 5.41
N HIS A 39 -22.52 -16.03 5.84
CA HIS A 39 -23.71 -16.73 6.31
C HIS A 39 -24.62 -17.07 5.12
N PRO A 40 -25.12 -18.32 4.99
CA PRO A 40 -25.92 -18.76 3.83
C PRO A 40 -27.15 -17.89 3.54
N GLU A 41 -27.76 -17.31 4.58
CA GLU A 41 -28.92 -16.43 4.45
C GLU A 41 -28.67 -15.20 3.54
N TYR A 42 -27.44 -14.66 3.53
CA TYR A 42 -27.11 -13.45 2.78
C TYR A 42 -26.32 -13.76 1.50
N GLU A 43 -26.01 -15.03 1.23
CA GLU A 43 -25.18 -15.43 0.09
C GLU A 43 -25.77 -14.97 -1.24
N HIS A 44 -27.08 -14.93 -1.40
CA HIS A 44 -27.70 -14.47 -2.65
C HIS A 44 -28.13 -12.99 -2.64
N ASP A 45 -27.96 -12.28 -1.52
CA ASP A 45 -28.35 -10.88 -1.41
C ASP A 45 -27.14 -9.94 -1.63
N GLU A 46 -26.78 -9.77 -2.90
CA GLU A 46 -25.67 -8.89 -3.30
C GLU A 46 -25.81 -7.46 -2.79
N LYS A 47 -27.05 -6.94 -2.66
CA LYS A 47 -27.27 -5.57 -2.19
C LYS A 47 -26.90 -5.44 -0.72
N THR A 48 -27.33 -6.41 0.11
CA THR A 48 -26.98 -6.44 1.52
C THR A 48 -25.50 -6.70 1.73
N LEU A 49 -24.91 -7.68 1.03
CA LEU A 49 -23.47 -7.95 1.08
C LEU A 49 -22.67 -6.69 0.74
N ASN A 50 -23.02 -6.01 -0.35
CA ASN A 50 -22.34 -4.78 -0.77
C ASN A 50 -22.48 -3.66 0.27
N ALA A 51 -23.66 -3.48 0.87
CA ALA A 51 -23.87 -2.49 1.92
C ALA A 51 -23.02 -2.76 3.17
N VAL A 52 -22.94 -4.03 3.60
CA VAL A 52 -22.11 -4.45 4.74
C VAL A 52 -20.63 -4.27 4.42
N VAL A 53 -20.17 -4.67 3.23
CA VAL A 53 -18.77 -4.49 2.78
C VAL A 53 -18.36 -3.02 2.80
N ILE A 54 -19.18 -2.12 2.23
CA ILE A 54 -18.91 -0.68 2.24
C ILE A 54 -18.87 -0.14 3.67
N PHE A 55 -19.79 -0.58 4.52
CA PHE A 55 -19.83 -0.16 5.92
C PHE A 55 -18.56 -0.60 6.67
N LEU A 56 -18.17 -1.87 6.59
CA LEU A 56 -16.96 -2.38 7.23
C LEU A 56 -15.71 -1.68 6.69
N ALA A 57 -15.64 -1.39 5.38
CA ALA A 57 -14.52 -0.67 4.78
C ALA A 57 -14.39 0.75 5.37
N SER A 58 -15.53 1.43 5.59
CA SER A 58 -15.54 2.75 6.22
C SER A 58 -15.10 2.74 7.69
N MET A 59 -15.19 1.58 8.35
CA MET A 59 -14.84 1.38 9.76
C MET A 59 -13.39 0.92 9.95
N ALA A 60 -12.79 0.26 8.95
CA ALA A 60 -11.39 -0.19 8.97
C ALA A 60 -10.37 0.96 8.81
N VAL A 61 -10.46 1.98 9.67
CA VAL A 61 -9.62 3.19 9.61
C VAL A 61 -8.32 3.09 10.41
N ASN A 62 -8.20 2.09 11.29
CA ASN A 62 -7.00 1.84 12.09
C ASN A 62 -6.83 0.34 12.39
N ASP A 63 -5.70 0.02 13.03
CA ASP A 63 -5.29 -1.35 13.32
C ASP A 63 -6.24 -2.10 14.28
N ASP A 64 -6.76 -1.41 15.30
CA ASP A 64 -7.68 -1.97 16.30
C ASP A 64 -9.03 -2.35 15.67
N LEU A 65 -9.62 -1.43 14.89
CA LEU A 65 -10.89 -1.69 14.22
C LEU A 65 -10.77 -2.76 13.15
N SER A 66 -9.65 -2.82 12.44
CA SER A 66 -9.39 -3.88 11.46
C SER A 66 -9.31 -5.25 12.14
N GLN A 67 -8.62 -5.35 13.28
CA GLN A 67 -8.60 -6.57 14.08
C GLN A 67 -9.99 -6.92 14.63
N GLN A 68 -10.74 -5.93 15.13
CA GLN A 68 -12.09 -6.14 15.64
C GLN A 68 -13.03 -6.67 14.55
N ILE A 69 -13.00 -6.10 13.35
CA ILE A 69 -13.77 -6.61 12.20
C ILE A 69 -13.36 -8.05 11.88
N GLU A 70 -12.06 -8.36 11.92
CA GLU A 70 -11.56 -9.72 11.66
C GLU A 70 -11.93 -10.75 12.74
N THR A 71 -12.25 -10.35 13.97
CA THR A 71 -12.81 -11.30 14.96
C THR A 71 -14.13 -11.92 14.50
N GLY A 72 -14.83 -11.30 13.54
CA GLY A 72 -16.00 -11.85 12.87
C GLY A 72 -15.70 -12.70 11.63
N ASN A 73 -14.45 -13.11 11.40
CA ASN A 73 -14.00 -13.86 10.22
C ASN A 73 -14.30 -13.15 8.89
N VAL A 74 -14.03 -11.85 8.82
CA VAL A 74 -14.29 -11.06 7.61
C VAL A 74 -13.47 -11.57 6.42
N LEU A 75 -12.24 -12.06 6.64
CA LEU A 75 -11.39 -12.60 5.57
C LEU A 75 -12.01 -13.85 4.91
N GLN A 76 -12.68 -14.69 5.69
CA GLN A 76 -13.45 -15.82 5.16
C GLN A 76 -14.66 -15.32 4.35
N GLY A 77 -15.38 -14.32 4.84
CA GLY A 77 -16.46 -13.65 4.11
C GLY A 77 -16.00 -13.05 2.78
N ILE A 78 -14.86 -12.38 2.77
CA ILE A 78 -14.22 -11.86 1.55
C ILE A 78 -13.94 -13.01 0.58
N HIS A 79 -13.33 -14.10 1.05
CA HIS A 79 -13.05 -15.26 0.20
C HIS A 79 -14.34 -15.83 -0.43
N SER A 80 -15.42 -15.98 0.35
CA SER A 80 -16.72 -16.46 -0.14
C SER A 80 -17.32 -15.52 -1.19
N ILE A 81 -17.28 -14.20 -0.95
CA ILE A 81 -17.80 -13.21 -1.91
C ILE A 81 -17.02 -13.27 -3.23
N LEU A 82 -15.69 -13.30 -3.17
CA LEU A 82 -14.85 -13.36 -4.37
C LEU A 82 -15.09 -14.65 -5.16
N LYS A 83 -15.35 -15.76 -4.48
CA LYS A 83 -15.65 -17.06 -5.11
C LYS A 83 -17.03 -17.08 -5.78
N ASN A 84 -18.06 -16.57 -5.10
CA ASN A 84 -19.46 -16.79 -5.49
C ASN A 84 -20.06 -15.63 -6.29
N HIS A 85 -19.46 -14.43 -6.23
CA HIS A 85 -19.98 -13.22 -6.89
C HIS A 85 -18.99 -12.58 -7.84
N PHE A 86 -18.12 -13.37 -8.47
CA PHE A 86 -17.09 -12.86 -9.36
C PHE A 86 -17.66 -12.08 -10.56
N HIS A 87 -18.92 -12.33 -10.94
CA HIS A 87 -19.65 -11.60 -11.99
C HIS A 87 -20.06 -10.17 -11.58
N SER A 88 -20.13 -9.87 -10.29
CA SER A 88 -20.63 -8.59 -9.77
C SER A 88 -19.48 -7.61 -9.57
N GLN A 89 -19.03 -6.95 -10.65
CA GLN A 89 -17.88 -6.04 -10.61
C GLN A 89 -17.95 -4.98 -9.50
N ILE A 90 -19.14 -4.45 -9.21
CA ILE A 90 -19.34 -3.44 -8.15
C ILE A 90 -19.05 -4.05 -6.78
N LEU A 91 -19.63 -5.22 -6.48
CA LEU A 91 -19.41 -5.92 -5.22
C LEU A 91 -17.95 -6.33 -5.09
N ILE A 92 -17.36 -6.92 -6.12
CA ILE A 92 -15.93 -7.30 -6.14
C ILE A 92 -15.04 -6.09 -5.87
N ARG A 93 -15.25 -4.97 -6.56
CA ARG A 93 -14.48 -3.74 -6.34
C ARG A 93 -14.57 -3.29 -4.88
N ASN A 94 -15.77 -3.23 -4.31
CA ASN A 94 -15.96 -2.80 -2.93
C ASN A 94 -15.37 -3.80 -1.92
N THR A 95 -15.42 -5.10 -2.21
CA THR A 95 -14.78 -6.15 -1.42
C THR A 95 -13.26 -6.01 -1.41
N VAL A 96 -12.65 -5.66 -2.54
CA VAL A 96 -11.21 -5.37 -2.59
C VAL A 96 -10.87 -4.05 -1.87
N VAL A 97 -11.74 -3.05 -1.89
CA VAL A 97 -11.58 -1.83 -1.06
C VAL A 97 -11.55 -2.21 0.42
N LEU A 98 -12.47 -3.04 0.89
CA LEU A 98 -12.49 -3.55 2.26
C LEU A 98 -11.18 -4.30 2.59
N LEU A 99 -10.78 -5.24 1.74
CA LEU A 99 -9.55 -6.01 1.93
C LEU A 99 -8.32 -5.09 2.05
N ARG A 100 -8.20 -4.09 1.18
CA ARG A 100 -7.12 -3.10 1.24
C ARG A 100 -7.05 -2.40 2.60
N TYR A 101 -8.17 -1.91 3.11
CA TYR A 101 -8.21 -1.21 4.39
C TYR A 101 -7.88 -2.14 5.56
N LEU A 102 -8.40 -3.37 5.55
CA LEU A 102 -8.06 -4.38 6.54
C LEU A 102 -6.55 -4.69 6.54
N CYS A 103 -5.94 -4.79 5.36
CA CYS A 103 -4.51 -5.05 5.21
C CYS A 103 -3.60 -3.88 5.60
N SER A 104 -4.14 -2.73 6.02
CA SER A 104 -3.35 -1.73 6.75
C SER A 104 -2.89 -2.27 8.11
N SER A 105 -3.67 -3.16 8.74
CA SER A 105 -3.27 -3.90 9.94
C SER A 105 -2.26 -4.99 9.60
N HIS A 106 -1.13 -5.03 10.31
CA HIS A 106 -0.13 -6.09 10.12
C HIS A 106 -0.71 -7.48 10.39
N LYS A 107 -1.42 -7.66 11.50
CA LYS A 107 -1.99 -8.95 11.90
C LYS A 107 -3.05 -9.45 10.93
N VAL A 108 -3.95 -8.57 10.47
CA VAL A 108 -4.97 -8.95 9.49
C VAL A 108 -4.33 -9.23 8.13
N ARG A 109 -3.32 -8.46 7.73
CA ARG A 109 -2.54 -8.70 6.51
C ARG A 109 -1.83 -10.06 6.53
N GLU A 110 -1.20 -10.43 7.65
CA GLU A 110 -0.58 -11.74 7.80
C GLU A 110 -1.62 -12.87 7.72
N LYS A 111 -2.73 -12.74 8.44
CA LYS A 111 -3.84 -13.72 8.40
C LYS A 111 -4.45 -13.84 6.99
N SER A 112 -4.51 -12.75 6.22
CA SER A 112 -5.06 -12.79 4.85
C SER A 112 -4.31 -13.73 3.90
N SER A 113 -3.05 -14.06 4.21
CA SER A 113 -2.25 -15.02 3.44
C SER A 113 -2.83 -16.44 3.48
N THR A 114 -3.50 -16.83 4.56
CA THR A 114 -4.02 -18.21 4.74
C THR A 114 -5.21 -18.50 3.82
N TYR A 115 -5.93 -17.46 3.39
CA TYR A 115 -7.09 -17.55 2.49
C TYR A 115 -6.74 -17.38 1.00
N ALA A 116 -5.45 -17.31 0.68
CA ALA A 116 -4.92 -17.09 -0.66
C ALA A 116 -5.51 -15.85 -1.38
N LEU A 117 -5.88 -14.81 -0.63
CA LEU A 117 -6.62 -13.65 -1.17
C LEU A 117 -5.82 -12.86 -2.21
N MET A 118 -4.49 -12.88 -2.17
CA MET A 118 -3.68 -12.24 -3.21
C MET A 118 -3.95 -12.86 -4.58
N LYS A 119 -4.14 -14.19 -4.65
CA LYS A 119 -4.45 -14.88 -5.92
C LYS A 119 -5.75 -14.36 -6.53
N TRP A 120 -6.76 -14.10 -5.69
CA TRP A 120 -8.00 -13.49 -6.14
C TRP A 120 -7.80 -12.04 -6.61
N VAL A 121 -6.97 -11.24 -5.92
CA VAL A 121 -6.69 -9.87 -6.36
C VAL A 121 -6.01 -9.85 -7.74
N VAL A 122 -5.09 -10.78 -8.01
CA VAL A 122 -4.48 -10.93 -9.34
C VAL A 122 -5.52 -11.34 -10.39
N GLU A 123 -6.37 -12.31 -10.07
CA GLU A 123 -7.46 -12.75 -10.96
C GLU A 123 -8.42 -11.59 -11.30
N ILE A 124 -8.74 -10.74 -10.32
CA ILE A 124 -9.58 -9.55 -10.52
C ILE A 124 -8.88 -8.54 -11.43
N MET A 125 -7.57 -8.31 -11.25
CA MET A 125 -6.81 -7.44 -12.13
C MET A 125 -6.85 -7.93 -13.59
N GLU A 126 -6.72 -9.24 -13.82
CA GLU A 126 -6.75 -9.82 -15.16
C GLU A 126 -8.14 -9.69 -15.80
N ASN A 127 -9.19 -10.16 -15.10
CA ASN A 127 -10.55 -10.18 -15.65
C ASN A 127 -11.14 -8.76 -15.84
N TYR A 128 -10.71 -7.80 -15.02
CA TYR A 128 -11.18 -6.42 -15.08
C TYR A 128 -10.10 -5.44 -15.56
N LYS A 129 -9.10 -5.90 -16.33
CA LYS A 129 -7.98 -5.04 -16.77
C LYS A 129 -8.37 -3.83 -17.61
N LYS A 130 -9.57 -3.83 -18.21
CA LYS A 130 -10.11 -2.67 -18.94
C LYS A 130 -10.78 -1.62 -18.03
N SER A 131 -11.04 -1.95 -16.76
CA SER A 131 -11.66 -1.06 -15.79
C SER A 131 -10.62 -0.36 -14.94
N ALA A 132 -10.32 0.90 -15.27
CA ALA A 132 -9.38 1.73 -14.53
C ALA A 132 -9.71 1.80 -13.03
N ASP A 133 -10.99 1.87 -12.66
CA ASP A 133 -11.40 1.93 -11.25
C ASP A 133 -11.18 0.62 -10.51
N THR A 134 -11.41 -0.53 -11.16
CA THR A 134 -11.17 -1.83 -10.54
C THR A 134 -9.66 -2.07 -10.41
N VAL A 135 -8.89 -1.82 -11.48
CA VAL A 135 -7.42 -1.95 -11.49
C VAL A 135 -6.78 -1.06 -10.43
N LYS A 136 -7.21 0.20 -10.31
CA LYS A 136 -6.73 1.14 -9.29
C LYS A 136 -6.89 0.58 -7.87
N VAL A 137 -8.06 0.02 -7.56
CA VAL A 137 -8.33 -0.54 -6.24
C VAL A 137 -7.54 -1.82 -6.02
N ALA A 138 -7.48 -2.72 -7.00
CA ALA A 138 -6.76 -3.98 -6.91
C ALA A 138 -5.24 -3.79 -6.78
N MET A 139 -4.65 -2.92 -7.59
CA MET A 139 -3.23 -2.55 -7.49
C MET A 139 -2.90 -1.93 -6.13
N SER A 140 -3.76 -1.03 -5.65
CA SER A 140 -3.63 -0.45 -4.31
C SER A 140 -3.72 -1.51 -3.20
N CYS A 141 -4.58 -2.52 -3.38
CA CYS A 141 -4.66 -3.67 -2.48
C CYS A 141 -3.37 -4.50 -2.51
N CYS A 142 -2.79 -4.80 -3.69
CA CYS A 142 -1.50 -5.48 -3.82
C CYS A 142 -0.39 -4.74 -3.05
N ALA A 143 -0.32 -3.41 -3.17
CA ALA A 143 0.64 -2.60 -2.44
C ALA A 143 0.53 -2.74 -0.91
N HIS A 144 -0.70 -2.82 -0.38
CA HIS A 144 -0.90 -3.03 1.06
C HIS A 144 -0.57 -4.46 1.47
N MET A 145 -1.04 -5.45 0.72
CA MET A 145 -0.85 -6.87 1.05
C MET A 145 0.61 -7.33 0.99
N THR A 146 1.41 -6.77 0.09
CA THR A 146 2.84 -7.12 -0.07
C THR A 146 3.75 -6.46 0.96
N LEU A 147 3.28 -5.45 1.69
CA LEU A 147 4.10 -4.71 2.65
C LEU A 147 4.60 -5.60 3.78
N ARG A 148 5.93 -5.83 3.81
CA ARG A 148 6.61 -6.68 4.80
C ARG A 148 6.00 -8.09 4.89
N ASN A 149 5.56 -8.64 3.77
CA ASN A 149 4.88 -9.93 3.72
C ASN A 149 5.33 -10.76 2.51
N SER A 150 6.37 -11.57 2.71
CA SER A 150 6.95 -12.45 1.68
C SER A 150 5.97 -13.52 1.19
N CYS A 151 5.07 -14.01 2.05
CA CYS A 151 4.04 -14.98 1.65
C CYS A 151 3.11 -14.39 0.59
N GLN A 152 2.65 -13.15 0.77
CA GLN A 152 1.80 -12.48 -0.23
C GLN A 152 2.58 -12.16 -1.52
N VAL A 153 3.87 -11.81 -1.43
CA VAL A 153 4.72 -11.67 -2.62
C VAL A 153 4.82 -12.99 -3.38
N ALA A 154 5.06 -14.10 -2.69
CA ALA A 154 5.11 -15.43 -3.32
C ALA A 154 3.77 -15.80 -3.99
N GLN A 155 2.63 -15.49 -3.37
CA GLN A 155 1.32 -15.72 -3.97
C GLN A 155 1.06 -14.86 -5.22
N LEU A 156 1.48 -13.59 -5.20
CA LEU A 156 1.41 -12.69 -6.34
C LEU A 156 2.21 -13.24 -7.52
N VAL A 157 3.45 -13.67 -7.26
CA VAL A 157 4.36 -14.23 -8.28
C VAL A 157 3.81 -15.55 -8.83
N ALA A 158 3.33 -16.44 -7.97
CA ALA A 158 2.74 -17.72 -8.37
C ALA A 158 1.48 -17.59 -9.24
N LYS A 159 0.87 -16.40 -9.30
CA LYS A 159 -0.26 -16.07 -10.17
C LYS A 159 0.09 -15.16 -11.34
N ASN A 160 1.36 -15.13 -11.74
CA ASN A 160 1.85 -14.27 -12.83
C ASN A 160 1.54 -12.78 -12.61
N GLY A 161 1.46 -12.34 -11.35
CA GLY A 161 1.13 -10.97 -11.01
C GLY A 161 2.20 -9.97 -11.46
N LEU A 162 3.48 -10.35 -11.48
CA LEU A 162 4.55 -9.45 -11.94
C LEU A 162 4.34 -9.02 -13.42
N PRO A 163 4.28 -9.94 -14.40
CA PRO A 163 3.96 -9.60 -15.79
C PRO A 163 2.69 -8.76 -15.94
N LEU A 164 1.61 -9.12 -15.24
CA LEU A 164 0.34 -8.39 -15.29
C LEU A 164 0.47 -6.95 -14.77
N ILE A 165 1.22 -6.73 -13.68
CA ILE A 165 1.48 -5.38 -13.18
C ILE A 165 2.21 -4.56 -14.26
N LEU A 166 3.17 -5.14 -14.99
CA LEU A 166 3.85 -4.45 -16.11
C LEU A 166 2.88 -4.02 -17.19
N GLU A 167 2.03 -4.95 -17.62
CA GLU A 167 1.04 -4.75 -18.68
C GLU A 167 0.11 -3.60 -18.28
N LEU A 168 -0.44 -3.64 -17.07
CA LEU A 168 -1.33 -2.61 -16.56
C LEU A 168 -0.65 -1.24 -16.44
N MET A 169 0.65 -1.18 -16.11
CA MET A 169 1.37 0.09 -16.09
C MET A 169 1.52 0.71 -17.48
N LYS A 170 1.67 -0.11 -18.53
CA LYS A 170 1.71 0.35 -19.93
C LYS A 170 0.32 0.80 -20.41
N ASP A 171 -0.70 -0.01 -20.11
CA ASP A 171 -2.09 0.26 -20.50
C ASP A 171 -2.63 1.53 -19.82
N PHE A 172 -2.25 1.75 -18.55
CA PHE A 172 -2.68 2.89 -17.73
C PHE A 172 -1.58 3.93 -17.51
N ARG A 173 -0.74 4.18 -18.52
CA ARG A 173 0.39 5.13 -18.46
C ARG A 173 0.04 6.56 -18.02
N SER A 174 -1.21 7.01 -18.15
CA SER A 174 -1.65 8.34 -17.70
C SER A 174 -2.30 8.32 -16.31
N ASN A 175 -2.55 7.14 -15.72
CA ASN A 175 -3.22 7.02 -14.44
C ASN A 175 -2.19 6.95 -13.30
N VAL A 176 -1.82 8.13 -12.79
CA VAL A 176 -0.85 8.27 -11.71
C VAL A 176 -1.18 7.40 -10.48
N THR A 177 -2.46 7.19 -10.15
CA THR A 177 -2.83 6.41 -8.95
C THR A 177 -2.51 4.92 -9.13
N ILE A 178 -2.75 4.37 -10.32
CA ILE A 178 -2.36 3.00 -10.67
C ILE A 178 -0.85 2.88 -10.63
N LEU A 179 -0.14 3.81 -11.28
CA LEU A 179 1.33 3.79 -11.36
C LEU A 179 2.00 3.90 -9.98
N LYS A 180 1.53 4.81 -9.11
CA LYS A 180 1.99 4.91 -7.70
C LYS A 180 1.83 3.58 -6.97
N SER A 181 0.65 2.98 -7.05
CA SER A 181 0.37 1.71 -6.38
C SER A 181 1.24 0.59 -6.92
N ALA A 182 1.42 0.53 -8.24
CA ALA A 182 2.26 -0.46 -8.88
C ALA A 182 3.73 -0.32 -8.46
N CYS A 183 4.30 0.89 -8.49
CA CYS A 183 5.67 1.14 -7.99
C CYS A 183 5.85 0.70 -6.54
N VAL A 184 4.87 0.96 -5.65
CA VAL A 184 4.92 0.48 -4.26
C VAL A 184 4.86 -1.05 -4.20
N THR A 185 3.98 -1.70 -4.96
CA THR A 185 3.93 -3.15 -5.03
C THR A 185 5.27 -3.73 -5.47
N LEU A 186 5.88 -3.21 -6.53
CA LEU A 186 7.18 -3.67 -7.03
C LEU A 186 8.29 -3.49 -6.01
N ARG A 187 8.34 -2.34 -5.33
CA ARG A 187 9.31 -2.11 -4.25
C ARG A 187 9.15 -3.15 -3.15
N ASN A 188 7.91 -3.41 -2.73
CA ASN A 188 7.64 -4.43 -1.73
C ASN A 188 8.04 -5.83 -2.22
N MET A 189 7.89 -6.14 -3.52
CA MET A 189 8.38 -7.39 -4.10
C MET A 189 9.91 -7.47 -4.11
N MET A 190 10.60 -6.36 -4.39
CA MET A 190 12.06 -6.28 -4.33
C MET A 190 12.59 -6.46 -2.91
N GLU A 191 11.89 -5.90 -1.91
CA GLU A 191 12.26 -6.00 -0.51
C GLU A 191 11.99 -7.41 0.06
N ASN A 192 10.82 -7.98 -0.24
CA ASN A 192 10.31 -9.18 0.42
C ASN A 192 10.31 -10.46 -0.44
N GLY A 193 10.64 -10.35 -1.74
CA GLY A 193 10.71 -11.47 -2.68
C GLY A 193 12.06 -12.19 -2.66
N ASP A 194 12.06 -13.40 -3.22
CA ASP A 194 13.28 -14.18 -3.45
C ASP A 194 14.20 -13.50 -4.49
N PRO A 195 15.48 -13.93 -4.60
CA PRO A 195 16.41 -13.36 -5.56
C PRO A 195 15.94 -13.42 -7.02
N ASP A 196 15.18 -14.46 -7.41
CA ASP A 196 14.70 -14.64 -8.77
C ASP A 196 13.66 -13.58 -9.16
N VAL A 197 12.77 -13.21 -8.23
CA VAL A 197 11.84 -12.09 -8.40
C VAL A 197 12.59 -10.79 -8.62
N LYS A 198 13.68 -10.55 -7.88
CA LYS A 198 14.49 -9.33 -8.03
C LYS A 198 15.15 -9.27 -9.40
N THR A 199 15.72 -10.38 -9.86
CA THR A 199 16.33 -10.49 -11.19
C THR A 199 15.30 -10.26 -12.30
N LYS A 200 14.12 -10.89 -12.21
CA LYS A 200 13.03 -10.70 -13.18
C LYS A 200 12.55 -9.24 -13.24
N ILE A 201 12.44 -8.57 -12.09
CA ILE A 201 12.10 -7.14 -12.06
C ILE A 201 13.19 -6.35 -12.77
N LYS A 202 14.48 -6.58 -12.49
CA LYS A 202 15.60 -5.88 -13.16
C LYS A 202 15.56 -6.02 -14.69
N GLU A 203 15.37 -7.23 -15.18
CA GLU A 203 15.38 -7.53 -16.63
C GLU A 203 14.18 -6.91 -17.35
N LEU A 204 12.98 -7.00 -16.76
CA LEU A 204 11.74 -6.62 -17.44
C LEU A 204 11.44 -5.11 -17.38
N TYR A 205 12.05 -4.36 -16.45
CA TYR A 205 11.61 -2.99 -16.14
C TYR A 205 12.51 -1.84 -16.61
N ALA A 206 13.76 -2.09 -17.00
CA ALA A 206 14.67 -0.99 -17.37
C ALA A 206 14.06 -0.01 -18.42
N PRO A 207 13.33 -0.47 -19.46
CA PRO A 207 12.69 0.44 -20.41
C PRO A 207 11.49 1.19 -19.82
N THR A 208 10.62 0.50 -19.07
CA THR A 208 9.40 1.07 -18.48
C THR A 208 9.72 2.16 -17.45
N PHE A 209 10.81 2.02 -16.68
CA PHE A 209 11.19 3.07 -15.71
C PHE A 209 11.68 4.35 -16.36
N ASN A 210 12.34 4.28 -17.52
CA ASN A 210 12.75 5.49 -18.23
C ASN A 210 11.55 6.34 -18.66
N GLU A 211 10.46 5.70 -19.09
CA GLU A 211 9.21 6.39 -19.40
C GLU A 211 8.54 7.00 -18.16
N LEU A 212 8.57 6.28 -17.04
CA LEU A 212 8.01 6.77 -15.76
C LEU A 212 8.85 7.88 -15.13
N MET A 213 10.15 7.90 -15.36
CA MET A 213 11.04 9.00 -14.94
C MET A 213 10.66 10.34 -15.57
N ALA A 214 10.02 10.33 -16.75
CA ALA A 214 9.49 11.54 -17.38
C ALA A 214 8.25 12.09 -16.65
N GLN A 215 7.60 11.31 -15.77
CA GLN A 215 6.45 11.75 -14.98
C GLN A 215 6.91 12.36 -13.64
N LEU A 216 6.89 13.69 -13.57
CA LEU A 216 7.36 14.46 -12.40
C LEU A 216 6.71 14.01 -11.08
N GLU A 217 5.40 13.69 -11.09
CA GLU A 217 4.67 13.25 -9.89
C GLU A 217 5.11 11.89 -9.32
N LEU A 218 5.74 11.04 -10.15
CA LEU A 218 6.19 9.70 -9.76
C LEU A 218 7.69 9.66 -9.47
N ARG A 219 8.45 10.51 -10.16
CA ARG A 219 9.92 10.48 -10.24
C ARG A 219 10.58 10.36 -8.86
N GLU A 220 10.32 11.31 -7.98
CA GLU A 220 11.08 11.44 -6.72
C GLU A 220 10.72 10.37 -5.68
N TYR A 221 9.43 10.10 -5.48
CA TYR A 221 8.97 9.27 -4.37
C TYR A 221 8.76 7.79 -4.72
N TYR A 222 8.62 7.47 -6.01
CA TYR A 222 8.26 6.12 -6.46
C TYR A 222 9.31 5.51 -7.39
N VAL A 223 9.76 6.24 -8.40
CA VAL A 223 10.65 5.70 -9.43
C VAL A 223 12.12 5.71 -8.98
N LYS A 224 12.63 6.82 -8.46
CA LYS A 224 14.03 6.92 -7.98
C LYS A 224 14.37 5.90 -6.88
N PRO A 225 13.53 5.70 -5.83
CA PRO A 225 13.84 4.69 -4.81
C PRO A 225 13.91 3.28 -5.39
N LEU A 226 13.04 2.97 -6.34
CA LEU A 226 13.00 1.66 -7.00
C LEU A 226 14.25 1.46 -7.87
N LEU A 227 14.66 2.46 -8.64
CA LEU A 227 15.92 2.44 -9.42
C LEU A 227 17.15 2.25 -8.52
N LYS A 228 17.20 2.93 -7.37
CA LYS A 228 18.25 2.76 -6.38
C LYS A 228 18.32 1.33 -5.85
N GLU A 229 17.18 0.74 -5.50
CA GLU A 229 17.11 -0.67 -5.07
C GLU A 229 17.53 -1.65 -6.16
N LEU A 230 17.35 -1.30 -7.44
CA LEU A 230 17.78 -2.10 -8.57
C LEU A 230 19.28 -1.96 -8.87
N GLY A 231 19.96 -0.96 -8.28
CA GLY A 231 21.33 -0.60 -8.62
C GLY A 231 21.46 0.09 -9.97
N LEU A 232 20.36 0.60 -10.52
CA LEU A 232 20.31 1.34 -11.78
C LEU A 232 20.39 2.83 -11.45
N ASN A 233 21.60 3.38 -11.34
CA ASN A 233 21.75 4.83 -11.17
C ASN A 233 21.27 5.52 -12.46
N GLY A 234 20.14 6.23 -12.37
CA GLY A 234 19.55 7.01 -13.47
C GLY A 234 20.32 8.29 -13.82
N GLU A 235 21.61 8.36 -13.52
CA GLU A 235 22.49 9.42 -13.98
C GLU A 235 23.13 8.92 -15.27
N LYS A 236 22.58 9.35 -16.42
CA LYS A 236 23.46 9.53 -17.56
C LYS A 236 24.47 10.58 -17.13
N ALA A 237 25.73 10.16 -17.02
CA ALA A 237 26.84 11.09 -17.01
C ALA A 237 26.72 11.91 -18.29
N ASP A 238 26.34 13.17 -18.18
CA ASP A 238 26.59 14.16 -19.22
C ASP A 238 28.12 14.32 -19.28
N THR A 239 28.78 13.46 -20.05
CA THR A 239 30.12 13.74 -20.55
C THR A 239 29.99 14.86 -21.57
N ILE A 240 29.98 16.10 -21.09
CA ILE A 240 30.46 17.23 -21.87
C ILE A 240 31.92 17.39 -21.50
N ASN A 241 32.78 16.86 -22.37
CA ASN A 241 34.19 17.24 -22.43
C ASN A 241 34.27 18.74 -22.72
N GLY A 242 35.01 19.48 -21.89
CA GLY A 242 35.28 20.90 -22.09
C GLY A 242 36.00 21.50 -20.90
N GLU A 243 37.32 21.26 -20.86
CA GLU A 243 38.40 22.13 -20.36
C GLU A 243 38.13 23.04 -19.14
N ASP A 244 38.85 22.71 -18.06
CA ASP A 244 39.61 23.60 -17.18
C ASP A 244 39.06 25.01 -16.93
N GLU A 245 38.43 25.21 -15.77
CA GLU A 245 38.62 26.41 -14.93
C GLU A 245 37.99 26.18 -13.54
N ARG A 246 38.81 26.15 -12.49
CA ARG A 246 38.31 26.34 -11.11
C ARG A 246 37.87 27.79 -10.96
N PRO A 247 36.74 28.05 -10.29
CA PRO A 247 36.86 28.90 -9.11
C PRO A 247 35.95 28.51 -7.93
N ASP A 248 36.58 28.59 -6.76
CA ASP A 248 36.10 29.09 -5.48
C ASP A 248 34.81 28.53 -4.86
N THR A 249 35.05 27.79 -3.77
CA THR A 249 34.13 27.56 -2.65
C THR A 249 33.45 28.85 -2.20
N VAL A 250 32.13 28.93 -2.39
CA VAL A 250 31.27 29.86 -1.64
C VAL A 250 30.38 29.04 -0.71
N ALA A 251 30.67 29.15 0.59
CA ALA A 251 29.89 28.57 1.66
C ALA A 251 28.48 29.17 1.68
N TYR A 252 27.46 28.32 1.79
CA TYR A 252 26.15 28.73 2.28
C TYR A 252 25.98 28.20 3.71
N GLU A 253 26.06 29.13 4.66
CA GLU A 253 25.79 28.91 6.08
C GLU A 253 24.35 28.45 6.29
N VAL A 254 24.17 27.29 6.93
CA VAL A 254 22.88 26.90 7.50
C VAL A 254 22.84 27.38 8.95
N ASN A 255 22.13 28.49 9.16
CA ASN A 255 21.93 29.09 10.47
C ASN A 255 20.87 28.28 11.26
N ILE A 256 21.32 27.26 12.01
CA ILE A 256 20.47 26.54 12.97
C ILE A 256 20.64 27.19 14.34
N GLY A 257 19.83 28.20 14.61
CA GLY A 257 19.68 28.77 15.94
C GLY A 257 18.97 27.80 16.88
N ARG A 258 19.72 27.15 17.79
CA ARG A 258 19.56 27.26 19.26
C ARG A 258 20.42 26.23 20.01
N LYS A 259 21.43 26.80 20.69
CA LYS A 259 22.05 26.44 21.98
C LYS A 259 22.44 24.96 22.18
N SER A 260 23.72 24.74 21.91
CA SER A 260 24.59 23.77 22.56
C SER A 260 24.57 23.89 24.09
N VAL A 261 24.39 22.75 24.76
CA VAL A 261 24.99 22.51 26.07
C VAL A 261 26.24 21.69 25.80
N VAL A 262 27.38 22.28 26.14
CA VAL A 262 28.72 21.66 26.04
C VAL A 262 28.87 20.68 27.20
N LEU A 263 29.15 19.42 26.90
CA LEU A 263 29.84 18.52 27.81
C LEU A 263 31.15 18.15 27.11
N ASP A 264 32.24 18.76 27.57
CA ASP A 264 33.60 18.44 27.14
C ASP A 264 34.02 17.12 27.78
N ASP A 265 34.08 16.07 26.95
CA ASP A 265 34.85 14.86 27.22
C ASP A 265 36.29 15.10 26.77
N ASN A 266 37.20 15.31 27.73
CA ASN A 266 38.57 14.77 27.77
C ASN A 266 39.49 15.65 28.63
N MET A 267 39.85 15.18 29.82
CA MET A 267 41.27 15.10 30.22
C MET A 267 41.48 13.88 31.13
N SER A 268 42.46 13.08 30.73
CA SER A 268 42.94 11.88 31.38
C SER A 268 43.65 12.17 32.70
N SER A 269 43.50 11.23 33.64
CA SER A 269 44.44 10.77 34.67
C SER A 269 45.63 11.69 35.04
N ASP A 270 45.64 12.19 36.29
CA ASP A 270 46.62 11.73 37.30
C ASP A 270 46.38 12.37 38.69
N ASN A 271 46.30 11.48 39.69
CA ASN A 271 46.68 11.59 41.11
C ASN A 271 46.38 12.87 41.92
N ILE A 272 45.60 12.72 43.01
CA ILE A 272 46.06 12.76 44.43
C ILE A 272 44.83 12.62 45.37
N VAL A 273 44.96 11.72 46.35
CA VAL A 273 44.08 11.39 47.50
C VAL A 273 44.65 12.13 48.75
N PRO A 274 44.04 12.21 49.95
CA PRO A 274 42.66 12.41 50.44
C PRO A 274 42.52 13.65 51.38
N THR A 275 41.29 14.02 51.78
CA THR A 275 40.89 14.23 53.19
C THR A 275 39.38 14.23 53.31
#